data_AF-A0ABD4Z8G9-F1
#
_entry.id   AF-A0ABD4Z8G9-F1
#
_cell.length_a   1.000
_cell.length_b   1.000
_cell.length_c   1.000
_cell.angle_alpha   90.00
_cell.angle_beta   90.00
_cell.angle_gamma   90.00
#
_symmetry.space_group_name_H-M   'P 1'
#
loop_
_entity.id
_entity.type
_entity.pdbx_description
1 polymer ?
#
loop_
_entity_poly.entity_id
_entity_poly.type
_entity_poly.pdbx_seq_one_letter_code
_entity_poly.pdbx_strand_id
1 'polypeptide(L)'
;MVWISKREIAYYIILRKAFNNRTFNLGEALDILSLFGSKNIGRKTIKKLVKKGFIEKVDELNYNVVEIEKAFEKLLNQYMMQRLFKNLKSKGYNVKIDVKNNSIVLTTCDQTLEKVIKILNFISLSVECEEYPVSSTL
;
A
#
# COMPACT_ATOMS: atom_id res chain seq x y z
N MET A 1 8.49 -4.24 -9.70
CA MET A 1 8.19 -3.96 -8.28
C MET A 1 8.98 -2.74 -7.86
N VAL A 2 8.32 -1.65 -7.47
CA VAL A 2 9.03 -0.41 -7.07
C VAL A 2 9.47 -0.56 -5.61
N TRP A 3 10.71 -0.99 -5.39
CA TRP A 3 11.26 -1.13 -4.05
C TRP A 3 11.65 0.23 -3.45
N ILE A 4 11.54 0.38 -2.13
CA ILE A 4 12.05 1.55 -1.40
C ILE A 4 13.53 1.36 -1.06
N SER A 5 14.37 2.29 -1.49
CA SER A 5 15.82 2.26 -1.25
C SER A 5 16.17 2.69 0.18
N LYS A 6 17.33 2.24 0.68
CA LYS A 6 17.83 2.63 2.01
C LYS A 6 17.86 4.14 2.23
N ARG A 7 18.22 4.91 1.20
CA ARG A 7 18.24 6.38 1.24
C ARG A 7 16.84 6.98 1.39
N GLU A 8 15.87 6.45 0.62
CA GLU A 8 14.48 6.91 0.72
C GLU A 8 13.92 6.63 2.12
N ILE A 9 14.19 5.44 2.68
CA ILE A 9 13.80 5.11 4.06
C ILE A 9 14.43 6.10 5.05
N ALA A 10 15.75 6.34 4.94
CA ALA A 10 16.45 7.26 5.84
C ALA A 10 15.85 8.68 5.78
N TYR A 11 15.61 9.19 4.56
CA TYR A 11 15.05 10.52 4.38
C TYR A 11 13.61 10.59 4.88
N TYR A 12 12.80 9.55 4.65
CA TYR A 12 11.47 9.45 5.23
C TYR A 12 11.50 9.51 6.78
N ILE A 13 12.39 8.75 7.42
CA ILE A 13 12.53 8.76 8.89
C ILE A 13 12.92 10.16 9.39
N ILE A 14 13.89 10.81 8.74
CA ILE A 14 14.30 12.18 9.09
C ILE A 14 13.12 13.15 9.00
N LEU A 15 12.39 13.13 7.87
CA LEU A 15 11.22 13.99 7.67
C LEU A 15 10.12 13.68 8.69
N ARG A 16 9.85 12.40 9.00
CA ARG A 16 8.85 12.01 10.01
C ARG A 16 9.24 12.50 11.40
N LYS A 17 10.52 12.46 11.77
CA LYS A 17 10.99 12.96 13.05
C LYS A 17 10.98 14.49 13.13
N ALA A 18 11.28 15.17 12.03
CA ALA A 18 11.30 16.63 11.98
C ALA A 18 9.89 17.24 11.96
N PHE A 19 8.97 16.67 11.18
CA PHE A 19 7.68 17.27 10.89
C PHE A 19 6.51 16.50 11.51
N ASN A 20 6.66 15.21 11.81
CA ASN A 20 5.62 14.35 12.37
C ASN A 20 4.30 14.46 11.58
N ASN A 21 3.24 14.99 12.20
CA ASN A 21 1.92 15.20 11.59
C ASN A 21 1.71 16.63 11.07
N ARG A 22 2.75 17.48 11.10
CA ARG A 22 2.70 18.85 10.60
C ARG A 22 2.94 18.88 9.10
N THR A 23 2.22 19.75 8.41
CA THR A 23 2.52 20.13 7.03
C THR A 23 3.83 20.89 6.95
N PHE A 24 4.67 20.51 6.00
CA PHE A 24 5.97 21.13 5.75
C PHE A 24 6.06 21.59 4.31
N ASN A 25 6.79 22.69 4.07
CA ASN A 25 7.06 23.14 2.71
C ASN A 25 8.34 22.48 2.14
N LEU A 26 8.48 22.49 0.82
CA LEU A 26 9.64 21.88 0.16
C LEU A 26 10.97 22.46 0.64
N GLY A 27 11.03 23.77 0.90
CA GLY A 27 12.24 24.46 1.34
C GLY A 27 12.75 23.93 2.68
N GLU A 28 11.87 23.90 3.69
CA GLU A 28 12.15 23.38 5.03
C GLU A 28 12.70 21.95 4.97
N ALA A 29 12.03 21.08 4.20
CA ALA A 29 12.49 19.71 4.03
C ALA A 29 13.86 19.63 3.35
N LEU A 30 14.12 20.46 2.33
CA LEU A 30 15.40 20.47 1.65
C LEU A 30 16.53 21.03 2.51
N ASP A 31 16.26 21.99 3.39
CA ASP A 31 17.26 22.52 4.31
C ASP A 31 17.70 21.44 5.31
N ILE A 32 16.75 20.69 5.89
CA ILE A 32 17.07 19.57 6.78
C ILE A 32 17.80 18.44 6.03
N LEU A 33 17.26 18.02 4.88
CA LEU A 33 17.86 16.92 4.12
C LEU A 33 19.23 17.28 3.53
N SER A 34 19.53 18.58 3.36
CA SER A 34 20.81 19.03 2.83
C SER A 34 22.00 18.70 3.74
N LEU A 35 21.74 18.46 5.03
CA LEU A 35 22.73 17.98 5.99
C LEU A 35 23.23 16.56 5.68
N PHE A 36 22.47 15.80 4.87
CA PHE A 36 22.74 14.40 4.55
C PHE A 36 22.98 14.16 3.04
N GLY A 37 23.02 15.21 2.22
CA GLY A 37 23.19 15.11 0.77
C GLY A 37 22.83 16.40 0.04
N SER A 38 22.94 16.44 -1.28
CA SER A 38 22.60 17.66 -2.02
C SER A 38 21.08 17.94 -2.02
N LYS A 39 20.69 19.22 -2.08
CA LYS A 39 19.28 19.64 -2.25
C LYS A 39 18.61 18.96 -3.46
N ASN A 40 19.38 18.72 -4.53
CA ASN A 40 18.90 17.98 -5.71
C ASN A 40 18.55 16.52 -5.39
N ILE A 41 19.36 15.84 -4.57
CA ILE A 41 19.06 14.47 -4.11
C ILE A 41 17.82 14.50 -3.21
N GLY A 42 17.74 15.43 -2.25
CA GLY A 42 16.56 15.66 -1.41
C GLY A 42 15.28 15.79 -2.23
N ARG A 43 15.28 16.68 -3.23
CA ARG A 43 14.11 16.92 -4.10
C ARG A 43 13.70 15.68 -4.88
N LYS A 44 14.68 14.94 -5.44
CA LYS A 44 14.41 13.67 -6.14
C LYS A 44 13.83 12.62 -5.19
N THR A 45 14.37 12.51 -3.98
CA THR A 45 13.90 11.55 -2.98
C THR A 45 12.48 11.87 -2.52
N ILE A 46 12.15 13.14 -2.23
CA ILE A 46 10.79 13.56 -1.88
C ILE A 46 9.81 13.18 -3.01
N LYS A 47 10.13 13.49 -4.27
CA LYS A 47 9.28 13.09 -5.42
C LYS A 47 9.04 11.58 -5.47
N LYS A 48 10.06 10.77 -5.19
CA LYS A 48 9.93 9.30 -5.16
C LYS A 48 9.09 8.83 -3.98
N LEU A 49 9.26 9.42 -2.80
CA LEU A 49 8.45 9.13 -1.61
C LEU A 49 6.99 9.49 -1.84
N VAL A 50 6.70 10.61 -2.53
CA VAL A 50 5.35 10.98 -2.95
C VAL A 50 4.75 9.92 -3.88
N LYS A 51 5.48 9.53 -4.93
CA LYS A 51 5.02 8.49 -5.86
C LYS A 51 4.74 7.15 -5.16
N LYS A 52 5.48 6.83 -4.10
CA LYS A 52 5.35 5.59 -3.31
C LYS A 52 4.33 5.69 -2.17
N GLY A 53 3.75 6.86 -1.91
CA GLY A 53 2.75 7.06 -0.86
C GLY A 53 3.31 7.24 0.56
N PHE A 54 4.61 7.52 0.71
CA PHE A 54 5.22 7.85 2.01
C PHE A 54 5.10 9.34 2.36
N ILE A 55 4.84 10.17 1.36
CA ILE A 55 4.58 11.60 1.51
C ILE A 55 3.33 11.91 0.68
N GLU A 56 2.44 12.73 1.22
CA GLU A 56 1.30 13.26 0.49
C GLU A 56 1.55 14.72 0.13
N LYS A 57 1.17 15.08 -1.10
CA LYS A 57 1.26 16.45 -1.59
C LYS A 57 -0.06 17.15 -1.24
N VAL A 58 0.02 18.24 -0.48
CA VAL A 58 -1.14 19.05 -0.07
C VAL A 58 -1.43 20.10 -1.15
N ASP A 59 -0.40 20.79 -1.60
CA ASP A 59 -0.43 21.73 -2.73
C ASP A 59 0.91 21.72 -3.48
N GLU A 60 1.16 22.70 -4.35
CA GLU A 60 2.40 22.76 -5.15
C GLU A 60 3.70 22.64 -4.35
N LEU A 61 3.74 23.21 -3.14
CA LEU A 61 4.95 23.33 -2.34
C LEU A 61 4.84 22.69 -0.95
N ASN A 62 3.64 22.31 -0.51
CA ASN A 62 3.38 21.77 0.82
C ASN A 62 3.09 20.26 0.80
N TYR A 63 3.56 19.60 1.84
CA TYR A 63 3.53 18.14 1.96
C TYR A 63 3.24 17.69 3.39
N ASN A 64 2.70 16.47 3.52
CA ASN A 64 2.53 15.77 4.78
C ASN A 64 3.30 14.45 4.76
N VAL A 65 3.94 14.09 5.87
CA VAL A 65 4.53 12.76 6.02
C VAL A 65 3.43 11.77 6.39
N VAL A 66 3.26 10.72 5.59
CA VAL A 66 2.25 9.68 5.84
C VAL A 66 2.75 8.78 6.98
N GLU A 67 1.83 8.23 7.77
CA GLU A 67 2.16 7.20 8.77
C GLU A 67 2.77 5.96 8.12
N ILE A 68 3.70 5.32 8.83
CA ILE A 68 4.52 4.25 8.25
C ILE A 68 3.65 3.05 7.87
N GLU A 69 2.66 2.72 8.69
CA GLU A 69 1.69 1.65 8.47
C GLU A 69 0.93 1.90 7.16
N LYS A 70 0.28 3.05 7.03
CA LYS A 70 -0.48 3.45 5.82
C LYS A 70 0.39 3.48 4.55
N ALA A 71 1.62 3.99 4.68
CA ALA A 71 2.55 4.05 3.55
C ALA A 71 2.94 2.64 3.06
N PHE A 72 3.21 1.71 3.99
CA PHE A 72 3.51 0.32 3.66
C PHE A 72 2.29 -0.43 3.13
N GLU A 73 1.11 -0.23 3.72
CA GLU A 73 -0.15 -0.78 3.21
C GLU A 73 -0.31 -0.41 1.73
N LYS A 74 -0.19 0.88 1.39
CA LYS A 74 -0.28 1.36 -0.01
C LYS A 74 0.82 0.80 -0.91
N LEU A 75 2.06 0.75 -0.43
CA LEU A 75 3.20 0.23 -1.20
C LEU A 75 3.05 -1.27 -1.51
N LEU A 76 2.56 -2.03 -0.54
CA LEU A 76 2.54 -3.49 -0.57
C LEU A 76 1.20 -4.06 -1.06
N ASN A 77 0.13 -3.28 -1.09
CA ASN A 77 -1.22 -3.74 -1.40
C ASN A 77 -1.26 -4.60 -2.67
N GLN A 78 -0.78 -4.06 -3.80
CA GLN A 78 -0.77 -4.78 -5.08
C GLN A 78 0.06 -6.07 -5.02
N TYR A 79 1.19 -6.06 -4.30
CA TYR A 79 2.02 -7.25 -4.14
C TYR A 79 1.31 -8.32 -3.32
N MET A 80 0.71 -7.95 -2.19
CA MET A 80 -0.02 -8.86 -1.31
C MET A 80 -1.24 -9.45 -2.03
N MET A 81 -2.00 -8.64 -2.76
CA MET A 81 -3.12 -9.12 -3.59
C MET A 81 -2.67 -10.17 -4.59
N GLN A 82 -1.62 -9.91 -5.37
CA GLN A 82 -1.12 -10.86 -6.36
C GLN A 82 -0.65 -12.17 -5.72
N ARG A 83 0.00 -12.09 -4.56
CA ARG A 83 0.45 -13.28 -3.81
C ARG A 83 -0.73 -14.08 -3.28
N LEU A 84 -1.70 -13.42 -2.69
CA LEU A 84 -2.90 -14.06 -2.15
C LEU A 84 -3.68 -14.75 -3.29
N PHE A 85 -3.95 -14.04 -4.39
CA PHE A 85 -4.65 -14.60 -5.54
C PHE A 85 -3.97 -15.88 -6.06
N LYS A 86 -2.65 -15.85 -6.27
CA LYS A 86 -1.89 -17.01 -6.76
C LYS A 86 -1.97 -18.20 -5.80
N ASN A 87 -1.81 -17.94 -4.50
CA ASN A 87 -1.86 -18.99 -3.48
C ASN A 87 -3.24 -19.61 -3.32
N LEU A 88 -4.31 -18.81 -3.44
CA LEU A 88 -5.68 -19.31 -3.36
C LEU A 88 -6.02 -20.14 -4.61
N LYS A 89 -5.64 -19.67 -5.80
CA LYS A 89 -5.81 -20.43 -7.04
C LYS A 89 -5.05 -21.76 -7.00
N SER A 90 -3.82 -21.79 -6.49
CA SER A 90 -3.05 -23.04 -6.37
C SER A 90 -3.62 -24.03 -5.38
N LYS A 91 -4.41 -23.56 -4.40
CA LYS A 91 -5.11 -24.40 -3.42
C LYS A 91 -6.50 -24.85 -3.90
N GLY A 92 -6.92 -24.47 -5.11
CA GLY A 92 -8.20 -24.87 -5.70
C GLY A 92 -9.39 -23.99 -5.34
N TYR A 93 -9.18 -22.82 -4.73
CA TYR A 93 -10.27 -21.88 -4.48
C TYR A 93 -10.74 -21.21 -5.78
N ASN A 94 -12.05 -21.00 -5.92
CA ASN A 94 -12.62 -20.20 -7.00
C ASN A 94 -12.43 -18.70 -6.70
N VAL A 95 -11.52 -18.07 -7.42
CA VAL A 95 -11.17 -16.65 -7.23
C VAL A 95 -11.30 -15.89 -8.54
N LYS A 96 -12.01 -14.75 -8.52
CA LYS A 96 -12.12 -13.81 -9.63
C LYS A 96 -11.43 -12.49 -9.26
N ILE A 97 -10.85 -11.80 -10.24
CA ILE A 97 -10.27 -10.47 -10.03
C ILE A 97 -11.24 -9.45 -10.64
N ASP A 98 -11.73 -8.52 -9.84
CA ASP A 98 -12.42 -7.34 -10.35
C ASP A 98 -11.40 -6.22 -10.59
N VAL A 99 -11.07 -6.03 -11.86
CA VAL A 99 -10.10 -5.04 -12.33
C VAL A 99 -10.62 -3.61 -12.13
N LYS A 100 -11.95 -3.38 -12.12
CA LYS A 100 -12.50 -2.01 -12.01
C LYS A 100 -12.26 -1.39 -10.64
N ASN A 101 -12.37 -2.19 -9.59
CA ASN A 101 -12.17 -1.74 -8.21
C ASN A 101 -10.79 -2.10 -7.65
N ASN A 102 -9.88 -2.62 -8.49
CA ASN A 102 -8.59 -3.18 -8.06
C ASN A 102 -8.77 -4.14 -6.88
N SER A 103 -9.79 -5.00 -6.97
CA SER A 103 -10.23 -5.86 -5.88
C SER A 103 -10.24 -7.33 -6.27
N ILE A 104 -10.02 -8.19 -5.28
CA ILE A 104 -10.15 -9.64 -5.45
C ILE A 104 -11.54 -10.02 -4.95
N VAL A 105 -12.31 -10.69 -5.80
CA VAL A 105 -13.60 -11.30 -5.46
C VAL A 105 -13.37 -12.78 -5.18
N LEU A 106 -13.62 -13.19 -3.95
CA LEU A 106 -13.49 -14.59 -3.52
C LEU A 106 -14.86 -15.25 -3.46
N THR A 107 -15.01 -16.37 -4.18
CA THR A 107 -16.21 -17.20 -4.11
C THR A 107 -15.92 -18.46 -3.31
N THR A 108 -16.12 -18.37 -1.98
CA THR A 108 -15.78 -19.45 -1.04
C THR A 108 -16.53 -19.31 0.28
N CYS A 109 -17.00 -20.43 0.84
CA CYS A 109 -17.67 -20.50 2.15
C CYS A 109 -16.72 -20.96 3.28
N ASP A 110 -15.40 -20.76 3.13
CA ASP A 110 -14.41 -21.17 4.12
C ASP A 110 -14.25 -20.13 5.25
N GLN A 111 -14.71 -20.49 6.46
CA GLN A 111 -14.65 -19.65 7.66
C GLN A 111 -13.22 -19.21 8.06
N THR A 112 -12.20 -20.00 7.71
CA THR A 112 -10.80 -19.62 7.96
C THR A 112 -10.40 -18.46 7.05
N LEU A 113 -10.85 -18.51 5.80
CA LEU A 113 -10.59 -17.46 4.83
C LEU A 113 -11.29 -16.16 5.22
N GLU A 114 -12.52 -16.22 5.72
CA GLU A 114 -13.24 -15.05 6.23
C GLU A 114 -12.47 -14.31 7.33
N LYS A 115 -11.86 -15.05 8.27
CA LYS A 115 -11.03 -14.46 9.33
C LYS A 115 -9.78 -13.78 8.76
N VAL A 116 -9.11 -14.43 7.82
CA VAL A 116 -7.92 -13.87 7.15
C VAL A 116 -8.29 -12.59 6.38
N ILE A 117 -9.45 -12.56 5.72
CA ILE A 117 -9.90 -11.41 4.94
C ILE A 117 -10.26 -10.24 5.85
N LYS A 118 -10.87 -10.49 7.02
CA LYS A 118 -11.10 -9.45 8.05
C LYS A 118 -9.80 -8.81 8.53
N ILE A 119 -8.72 -9.59 8.67
CA ILE A 119 -7.38 -9.06 9.05
C ILE A 119 -6.81 -8.21 7.90
N LEU A 120 -7.07 -8.59 6.66
CA LEU A 120 -6.59 -7.92 5.45
C LEU A 120 -7.56 -6.83 4.95
N ASN A 121 -8.34 -6.21 5.85
CA ASN A 121 -9.34 -5.19 5.48
C ASN A 121 -8.76 -3.94 4.78
N PHE A 122 -7.46 -3.68 4.95
CA PHE A 122 -6.73 -2.61 4.28
C PHE A 122 -6.35 -2.95 2.82
N ILE A 123 -6.47 -4.22 2.43
CA ILE A 123 -6.42 -4.67 1.04
C ILE A 123 -7.84 -4.55 0.48
N SER A 124 -7.98 -4.02 -0.74
CA SER A 124 -9.26 -3.96 -1.45
C SER A 124 -9.72 -5.38 -1.79
N LEU A 125 -10.46 -6.02 -0.89
CA LEU A 125 -10.85 -7.42 -0.97
C LEU A 125 -12.34 -7.56 -0.68
N SER A 126 -13.07 -8.17 -1.60
CA SER A 126 -14.48 -8.49 -1.44
C SER A 126 -14.68 -10.01 -1.49
N VAL A 127 -15.60 -10.50 -0.67
CA VAL A 127 -15.94 -11.92 -0.61
C VAL A 127 -17.41 -12.03 -0.96
N GLU A 128 -17.70 -12.88 -1.93
CA GLU A 128 -19.06 -13.18 -2.34
C GLU A 128 -19.25 -14.69 -2.16
N CYS A 129 -20.03 -15.10 -1.16
CA CYS A 129 -20.43 -16.50 -1.04
C CYS A 129 -21.52 -16.78 -2.08
N GLU A 130 -21.19 -17.48 -3.16
CA GLU A 130 -22.19 -18.20 -3.95
C GLU A 130 -22.27 -19.63 -3.39
N GLU A 131 -23.39 -19.96 -2.76
CA GLU A 131 -23.78 -21.36 -2.57
C GLU A 131 -24.02 -21.95 -3.97
N TYR A 132 -23.12 -22.83 -4.41
CA TYR A 132 -23.44 -23.62 -5.59
C TYR A 132 -24.65 -24.50 -5.26
N PRO A 133 -25.70 -24.52 -6.10
CA PRO A 133 -26.75 -25.50 -5.94
C PRO A 133 -26.10 -26.88 -6.05
N VAL A 134 -26.21 -27.66 -4.97
CA VAL A 134 -25.84 -29.07 -4.97
C VAL A 134 -26.64 -29.70 -6.10
N SER A 135 -25.96 -30.11 -7.17
CA SER A 135 -26.58 -30.88 -8.23
C SER A 135 -27.03 -32.20 -7.63
N SER A 136 -28.28 -32.27 -7.21
CA SER A 136 -28.99 -33.49 -6.84
C SER A 136 -29.17 -34.32 -8.11
N THR A 137 -28.18 -35.12 -8.46
CA THR A 137 -28.37 -36.26 -9.37
C THR A 137 -28.87 -37.44 -8.54
N LEU A 138 -30.20 -37.60 -8.55
CA LEU A 138 -30.91 -38.88 -8.42
C LEU A 138 -30.61 -39.77 -9.63
#